data_AF-A0A3S8ZQ02-F1
#
_entry.id   AF-A0A3S8ZQ02-F1
#
_cell.length_a   1.000
_cell.length_b   1.000
_cell.length_c   1.000
_cell.angle_alpha   90.00
_cell.angle_beta   90.00
_cell.angle_gamma   90.00
#
_symmetry.space_group_name_H-M   'P 1'
#
loop_
_entity.id
_entity.type
_entity.pdbx_description
1 polymer ?
#
loop_
_entity_poly.entity_id
_entity_poly.type
_entity_poly.pdbx_seq_one_letter_code
_entity_poly.pdbx_strand_id
1 'polypeptide(L)'
;MNEKDARDQMISAIASSKYRWRTARGISKDSGLVIAQVLDVLDKSDAFIRARKGNARGELLYTTKERYKSETSLAMRVIGALTNKISE
;
A
#
# COMPACT_ATOMS: atom_id res chain seq x y z
N MET A 1 15.88 3.62 17.08
CA MET A 1 14.81 2.80 16.49
C MET A 1 15.37 2.15 15.24
N ASN A 2 15.30 0.83 15.10
CA ASN A 2 15.90 0.12 13.98
C ASN A 2 15.07 0.31 12.70
N GLU A 3 15.72 0.30 11.54
CA GLU A 3 15.07 0.49 10.24
C GLU A 3 14.06 -0.63 9.93
N LYS A 4 14.32 -1.85 10.44
CA LYS A 4 13.39 -2.97 10.41
C LYS A 4 12.10 -2.68 11.20
N ASP A 5 12.21 -2.24 12.45
CA ASP A 5 11.03 -1.88 13.27
C ASP A 5 10.17 -0.81 12.62
N ALA A 6 10.80 0.22 12.04
CA ALA A 6 10.07 1.27 11.32
C ALA A 6 9.31 0.71 10.11
N ARG A 7 9.94 -0.17 9.33
CA ARG A 7 9.32 -0.84 8.19
C ARG A 7 8.12 -1.68 8.63
N ASP A 8 8.27 -2.52 9.65
CA ASP A 8 7.19 -3.39 10.14
C ASP A 8 5.99 -2.58 10.66
N GLN A 9 6.23 -1.47 11.36
CA GLN A 9 5.17 -0.55 11.77
C GLN A 9 4.45 0.09 10.58
N MET A 10 5.18 0.51 9.55
CA MET A 10 4.58 1.07 8.33
C MET A 10 3.75 0.03 7.56
N ILE A 11 4.24 -1.21 7.47
CA ILE A 11 3.50 -2.32 6.86
C ILE A 11 2.21 -2.57 7.63
N SER A 12 2.27 -2.65 8.96
CA SER A 12 1.10 -2.84 9.81
C SER A 12 0.11 -1.69 9.68
N ALA A 13 0.57 -0.43 9.64
CA ALA A 13 -0.26 0.75 9.42
C ALA A 13 -0.99 0.73 8.07
N ILE A 14 -0.32 0.27 6.99
CA ILE A 14 -0.95 0.11 5.69
C ILE A 14 -1.92 -1.07 5.70
N ALA A 15 -1.56 -2.21 6.29
CA ALA A 15 -2.37 -3.42 6.32
C ALA A 15 -3.69 -3.23 7.09
N SER A 16 -3.63 -2.57 8.25
CA SER A 16 -4.79 -2.25 9.08
C SER A 16 -5.68 -1.16 8.48
N SER A 17 -5.21 -0.44 7.45
CA SER A 17 -6.01 0.60 6.83
C SER A 17 -7.13 0.05 5.95
N LYS A 18 -8.30 0.68 6.04
CA LYS A 18 -9.43 0.45 5.12
C LYS A 18 -9.15 0.89 3.68
N TYR A 19 -8.12 1.72 3.47
CA TYR A 19 -7.77 2.23 2.16
C TYR A 19 -6.63 1.40 1.55
N ARG A 20 -6.82 0.94 0.30
CA ARG A 20 -5.79 0.24 -0.49
C ARG A 20 -4.50 1.07 -0.65
N TRP A 21 -4.66 2.37 -0.78
CA TRP A 21 -3.58 3.33 -1.00
C TRP A 21 -3.56 4.37 0.12
N ARG A 22 -2.37 4.69 0.62
CA ARG A 22 -2.16 5.66 1.71
C ARG A 22 -1.14 6.72 1.31
N THR A 23 -1.31 7.94 1.83
CA THR A 23 -0.29 8.98 1.68
C THR A 23 0.82 8.78 2.72
N ALA A 24 2.03 9.28 2.46
CA ALA A 24 3.11 9.28 3.45
C ALA A 24 2.67 9.94 4.77
N ARG A 25 1.86 11.01 4.69
CA ARG A 25 1.28 11.68 5.85
C ARG A 25 0.31 10.80 6.63
N GLY A 26 -0.53 10.04 5.93
CA GLY A 26 -1.43 9.07 6.56
C GLY A 26 -0.67 7.95 7.26
N ILE A 27 0.38 7.43 6.63
CA ILE A 27 1.24 6.38 7.20
C ILE A 27 1.97 6.90 8.45
N SER A 28 2.54 8.11 8.39
CA SER A 28 3.18 8.76 9.55
C SER A 28 2.23 8.90 10.73
N LYS A 29 0.98 9.34 10.49
CA LYS A 29 -0.03 9.48 11.54
C LYS A 29 -0.39 8.13 12.17
N ASP A 30 -0.57 7.09 11.36
CA ASP A 30 -1.03 5.78 11.86
C ASP A 30 0.10 4.96 12.49
N SER A 31 1.33 5.09 12.01
CA SER A 31 2.51 4.39 12.53
C SER A 31 3.17 5.09 13.72
N GLY A 32 2.85 6.37 13.96
CA GLY A 32 3.53 7.20 14.96
C GLY A 32 4.95 7.61 14.57
N LEU A 33 5.39 7.27 13.35
CA LEU A 33 6.71 7.62 12.84
C LEU A 33 6.74 9.04 12.29
N VAL A 34 7.92 9.67 12.37
CA VAL A 34 8.15 11.00 11.82
C VAL A 34 8.08 10.95 10.29
N ILE A 35 7.48 11.97 9.66
CA ILE A 35 7.26 11.98 8.20
C ILE A 35 8.56 11.81 7.40
N ALA A 36 9.67 12.39 7.86
CA ALA A 36 10.97 12.26 7.20
C ALA A 36 11.46 10.80 7.18
N GLN A 37 11.29 10.09 8.29
CA GLN A 37 11.64 8.67 8.39
C GLN A 37 10.75 7.81 7.52
N VAL A 38 9.45 8.10 7.46
CA VAL A 38 8.50 7.41 6.58
C VAL A 38 8.90 7.58 5.12
N LEU A 39 9.23 8.81 4.69
CA LEU A 39 9.66 9.07 3.32
C LEU A 39 10.96 8.34 2.98
N ASP A 40 11.93 8.34 3.90
CA ASP A 40 13.21 7.65 3.73
C ASP A 40 13.01 6.14 3.55
N VAL A 41 12.17 5.52 4.39
CA VAL A 41 11.85 4.09 4.28
C VAL A 41 11.05 3.78 3.02
N LEU A 42 10.10 4.64 2.63
CA LEU A 42 9.31 4.46 1.39
C LEU A 42 10.18 4.56 0.13
N ASP A 43 11.24 5.37 0.14
CA ASP A 43 12.15 5.55 -0.99
C ASP A 43 13.17 4.41 -1.11
N LYS A 44 13.75 4.00 0.03
CA LYS A 44 14.80 2.96 0.07
C LYS A 44 14.26 1.53 0.07
N SER A 45 13.04 1.32 0.54
CA SER A 45 12.52 -0.03 0.73
C SER A 45 11.74 -0.52 -0.48
N ASP A 46 12.20 -1.64 -1.01
CA ASP A 46 11.50 -2.40 -2.05
C ASP A 46 10.20 -3.07 -1.55
N ALA A 47 9.84 -2.96 -0.27
CA ALA A 47 8.60 -3.52 0.28
C ALA A 47 7.34 -2.72 -0.12
N PHE A 48 7.51 -1.49 -0.57
CA PHE A 48 6.41 -0.58 -0.89
C PHE A 48 6.31 -0.32 -2.40
N ILE A 49 5.08 -0.02 -2.84
CA ILE A 49 4.78 0.37 -4.21
C ILE A 49 4.20 1.77 -4.18
N ARG A 50 4.77 2.66 -5.00
CA ARG A 50 4.22 3.98 -5.27
C ARG A 50 3.21 3.93 -6.40
N ALA A 51 2.04 4.55 -6.22
CA ALA A 51 1.06 4.71 -7.28
C ALA A 51 1.57 5.65 -8.38
N ARG A 52 1.16 5.38 -9.63
CA ARG A 52 1.47 6.25 -10.77
C ARG A 52 0.78 7.62 -10.69
N LYS A 53 -0.44 7.64 -10.15
CA LYS A 53 -1.23 8.86 -9.92
C LYS A 53 -1.32 9.13 -8.42
N GLY A 54 -1.16 10.39 -8.05
CA GLY A 54 -1.46 10.88 -6.71
C GLY A 54 -2.95 11.08 -6.48
N ASN A 55 -3.30 11.60 -5.30
CA ASN A 55 -4.67 11.99 -4.99
C ASN A 55 -5.03 13.37 -5.60
N ALA A 56 -6.27 13.83 -5.39
CA ALA A 56 -6.75 15.14 -5.87
C ALA A 56 -5.97 16.34 -5.30
N ARG A 57 -5.17 16.14 -4.24
CA ARG A 57 -4.31 17.15 -3.62
C ARG A 57 -2.86 17.10 -4.14
N GLY A 58 -2.57 16.21 -5.09
CA GLY A 58 -1.23 15.98 -5.61
C GLY A 58 -0.33 15.13 -4.71
N GLU A 59 -0.86 14.53 -3.64
CA GLU A 59 -0.06 13.70 -2.74
C GLU A 59 0.22 12.34 -3.36
N LEU A 60 1.47 11.89 -3.23
CA LEU A 60 1.89 10.55 -3.62
C LEU A 60 1.20 9.49 -2.73
N LEU A 61 0.83 8.40 -3.38
CA LEU A 61 0.14 7.29 -2.75
C LEU A 61 1.01 6.04 -2.75
N TYR A 62 0.93 5.27 -1.67
CA TYR A 62 1.76 4.12 -1.40
C TYR A 62 0.91 2.96 -0.88
N THR A 63 1.37 1.74 -1.16
CA THR A 63 0.83 0.48 -0.61
C THR A 63 1.97 -0.52 -0.44
N THR A 64 1.73 -1.65 0.22
CA THR A 64 2.74 -2.72 0.33
C THR A 64 2.68 -3.65 -0.89
N LYS A 65 3.81 -4.24 -1.27
CA LYS A 65 3.87 -5.23 -2.36
C LYS A 65 2.92 -6.39 -2.13
N GLU A 66 2.86 -6.88 -0.89
CA GLU A 66 2.00 -7.99 -0.51
C GLU A 66 0.52 -7.65 -0.69
N ARG A 67 0.09 -6.49 -0.18
CA ARG A 67 -1.30 -6.03 -0.32
C ARG A 67 -1.67 -5.81 -1.78
N TYR A 68 -0.78 -5.20 -2.57
CA TYR A 68 -1.00 -5.00 -4.00
C TYR A 68 -1.19 -6.33 -4.75
N LYS A 69 -0.37 -7.33 -4.47
CA LYS A 69 -0.48 -8.68 -5.07
C LYS A 69 -1.79 -9.37 -4.64
N SER A 70 -2.12 -9.33 -3.36
CA SER A 70 -3.35 -9.95 -2.83
C SER A 70 -4.61 -9.36 -3.47
N GLU A 71 -4.74 -8.04 -3.50
CA GLU A 71 -5.93 -7.38 -4.07
C GLU A 71 -6.03 -7.55 -5.59
N THR A 72 -4.89 -7.59 -6.31
CA THR A 72 -4.89 -7.82 -7.76
C THR A 72 -5.32 -9.25 -8.09
N SER A 73 -4.85 -10.24 -7.33
CA SER A 73 -5.27 -11.65 -7.48
C SER A 73 -6.76 -11.84 -7.20
N LEU A 74 -7.31 -11.13 -6.20
CA LEU A 74 -8.75 -11.14 -5.92
C LEU A 74 -9.56 -10.55 -7.09
N ALA A 75 -9.13 -9.41 -7.63
CA ALA A 75 -9.79 -8.79 -8.78
C ALA A 75 -9.78 -9.72 -10.01
N MET A 76 -8.66 -10.37 -10.30
CA MET A 76 -8.58 -11.34 -11.41
C MET A 76 -9.47 -12.58 -11.18
N ARG A 77 -9.56 -13.08 -9.94
CA ARG A 77 -10.46 -14.21 -9.61
C ARG A 77 -11.93 -13.87 -9.85
N VAL A 78 -12.37 -12.65 -9.51
CA VAL A 78 -13.75 -12.21 -9.75
C VAL A 78 -14.04 -12.11 -11.24
N ILE A 79 -13.12 -11.56 -12.04
CA ILE A 79 -13.29 -11.48 -13.50
C ILE A 79 -13.37 -12.88 -14.12
N GLY A 80 -12.46 -13.79 -13.73
CA GLY A 80 -12.46 -15.16 -14.25
C GLY A 80 -13.76 -15.93 -13.98
N ALA A 81 -14.36 -15.75 -12.79
CA ALA A 81 -15.63 -16.37 -12.44
C ALA A 81 -16.81 -15.83 -13.25
N LEU A 82 -16.79 -14.56 -13.65
CA LEU A 82 -17.84 -13.95 -14.49
C LEU A 82 -17.69 -14.36 -15.96
N THR A 83 -16.47 -14.45 -16.48
CA THR A 83 -16.21 -14.85 -17.87
C THR A 83 -16.59 -16.31 -18.15
N ASN A 84 -16.35 -17.22 -17.20
CA ASN A 84 -16.72 -18.63 -17.35
C ASN A 84 -18.23 -18.87 -17.44
N LYS A 85 -19.07 -17.94 -16.96
CA LYS A 85 -20.54 -18.08 -16.98
C LYS A 85 -21.19 -17.72 -18.33
N ILE A 86 -20.47 -17.05 -19.23
CA ILE A 86 -20.99 -16.63 -20.55
C ILE A 86 -20.61 -17.66 -21.65
N SER A 87 -19.76 -18.64 -21.32
CA SER A 87 -19.29 -19.66 -22.26
C SER A 87 -19.93 -21.05 -22.06
N GLU A 88 -21.00 -21.15 -21.25
CA GLU A 88 -21.86 -22.35 -21.13
C GLU A 88 -23.25 -22.08 -21.70
#